data_AF-A0A7R9DJN5-F1
#
_entry.id   AF-A0A7R9DJN5-F1
#
_cell.length_a   1.000
_cell.length_b   1.000
_cell.length_c   1.000
_cell.angle_alpha   90.00
_cell.angle_beta   90.00
_cell.angle_gamma   90.00
#
_symmetry.space_group_name_H-M   'P 1'
#
loop_
_entity.id
_entity.type
_entity.pdbx_description
1 polymer ?
#
loop_
_entity_poly.entity_id
_entity_poly.type
_entity_poly.pdbx_seq_one_letter_code
_entity_poly.pdbx_strand_id
1 'polypeptide(L)'
;MKSEHTTEIVTSVLYVNGRPNLVTLDYLLDISDDWNKSDGDNRINEDSRSQFRLSYYPHRLEVFKDMLQDTFGPRSTHTIYGDFKPLEEIEDPAFYIHVMEKYQS
;
A
#
# COMPACT_ATOMS: atom_id res chain seq x y z
N MET A 1 -11.98 -5.76 -14.72
CA MET A 1 -11.17 -5.12 -15.78
C MET A 1 -9.78 -5.70 -15.69
N LYS A 2 -9.39 -6.54 -16.64
CA LYS A 2 -8.01 -7.04 -16.75
C LYS A 2 -7.27 -6.02 -17.61
N SER A 3 -6.25 -5.39 -17.04
CA SER A 3 -5.26 -4.65 -17.83
C SER A 3 -4.60 -5.63 -18.79
N GLU A 4 -4.38 -5.25 -20.05
CA GLU A 4 -3.69 -6.06 -21.06
C GLU A 4 -2.19 -6.23 -20.75
N HIS A 5 -1.70 -5.69 -19.63
CA HIS A 5 -0.34 -5.89 -19.11
C HIS A 5 -0.36 -6.88 -17.96
N THR A 6 0.46 -7.93 -18.04
CA THR A 6 0.63 -8.86 -16.91
C THR A 6 1.43 -8.13 -15.84
N THR A 7 0.74 -7.81 -14.74
CA THR A 7 1.35 -7.27 -13.52
C THR A 7 1.34 -8.37 -12.48
N GLU A 8 2.51 -8.91 -12.18
CA GLU A 8 2.69 -9.77 -11.01
C GLU A 8 3.11 -8.90 -9.82
N ILE A 9 2.46 -9.10 -8.68
CA ILE A 9 2.79 -8.41 -7.44
C ILE A 9 3.14 -9.46 -6.40
N VAL A 10 4.37 -9.44 -5.91
CA VAL A 10 4.82 -10.31 -4.82
C VAL A 10 4.87 -9.50 -3.53
N THR A 11 4.05 -9.90 -2.56
CA THR A 11 4.03 -9.30 -1.22
C THR A 11 4.90 -10.13 -0.28
N SER A 12 5.86 -9.48 0.38
CA SER A 12 6.70 -10.11 1.40
C SER A 12 6.67 -9.34 2.71
N VAL A 13 6.81 -10.05 3.83
CA VAL A 13 6.90 -9.45 5.18
C VAL A 13 8.20 -9.89 5.82
N LEU A 14 9.09 -8.94 6.10
CA LEU A 14 10.31 -9.18 6.85
C LEU A 14 10.02 -9.16 8.35
N TYR A 15 10.42 -10.23 9.04
CA TYR A 15 10.37 -10.33 10.50
C TYR A 15 11.76 -10.15 11.10
N VAL A 16 11.88 -9.32 12.14
CA VAL A 16 13.10 -9.17 12.95
C VAL A 16 12.72 -9.44 14.40
N ASN A 17 13.41 -10.37 15.05
CA ASN A 17 13.11 -10.82 16.42
C ASN A 17 11.62 -11.20 16.63
N GLY A 18 11.02 -11.88 15.65
CA GLY A 18 9.62 -12.31 15.70
C GLY A 18 8.59 -11.18 15.51
N ARG A 19 9.00 -9.96 15.16
CA ARG A 19 8.11 -8.83 14.90
C ARG A 19 8.17 -8.41 13.43
N PRO A 20 7.03 -8.12 12.78
CA PRO A 20 7.04 -7.59 11.42
C PRO A 20 7.73 -6.22 11.42
N ASN A 21 8.69 -6.04 10.52
CA ASN A 21 9.54 -4.86 10.46
C ASN A 21 9.40 -4.10 9.13
N LEU A 22 9.14 -4.83 8.03
CA LEU A 22 8.99 -4.24 6.70
C LEU A 22 8.01 -5.06 5.87
N VAL A 23 7.11 -4.38 5.16
CA VAL A 23 6.30 -4.99 4.09
C VAL A 23 6.85 -4.50 2.76
N THR A 24 7.13 -5.41 1.84
CA THR A 24 7.57 -5.07 0.48
C THR A 24 6.56 -5.55 -0.54
N LEU A 25 6.30 -4.71 -1.54
CA LEU A 25 5.55 -5.05 -2.74
C LEU A 25 6.50 -4.97 -3.92
N ASP A 26 6.84 -6.13 -4.48
CA ASP A 26 7.63 -6.25 -5.70
C ASP A 26 6.69 -6.30 -6.90
N TYR A 27 6.73 -5.25 -7.73
CA TYR A 27 5.97 -5.15 -8.96
C TYR A 27 6.83 -5.63 -10.12
N LEU A 28 6.30 -6.60 -10.86
CA LEU A 28 6.86 -7.12 -12.10
C LEU A 28 5.87 -6.81 -13.22
N LEU A 29 6.23 -5.86 -14.06
CA LEU A 29 5.41 -5.40 -15.19
C LEU A 29 5.98 -5.97 -16.48
N ASP A 30 5.15 -6.70 -17.22
CA ASP A 30 5.43 -7.04 -18.61
C ASP A 30 4.68 -6.08 -19.54
N ILE A 31 5.45 -5.23 -20.25
CA ILE A 31 4.93 -4.25 -21.21
C ILE A 31 5.28 -4.64 -22.66
N SER A 32 5.67 -5.90 -22.91
CA SER A 32 6.07 -6.37 -24.25
C SER A 32 5.00 -6.17 -25.32
N ASP A 33 3.72 -6.24 -24.96
CA ASP A 33 2.61 -6.15 -25.90
C ASP A 33 2.37 -4.74 -26.46
N ASP A 34 2.87 -3.70 -25.78
CA ASP A 34 2.77 -2.30 -26.25
C ASP A 34 3.85 -1.95 -27.29
N TRP A 35 5.03 -2.57 -27.21
CA TRP A 35 6.16 -2.28 -28.10
C TRP A 35 6.12 -3.04 -29.43
N ASN A 36 5.37 -4.15 -29.51
CA ASN A 36 5.21 -4.95 -30.73
C ASN A 36 4.31 -4.29 -31.79
N LYS A 37 3.69 -3.13 -31.51
CA LYS A 37 2.83 -2.41 -32.44
C LYS A 37 3.53 -1.26 -33.19
N SER A 38 4.74 -0.87 -32.79
CA SER A 38 5.39 0.34 -33.31
C SER A 38 6.35 0.09 -34.47
N ASP A 39 7.10 -1.01 -34.53
CA ASP A 39 8.04 -1.24 -35.63
C ASP A 39 8.26 -2.73 -35.88
N GLY A 40 8.24 -3.15 -37.15
CA GLY A 40 8.41 -4.53 -37.60
C GLY A 40 9.81 -5.13 -37.42
N ASP A 41 10.56 -4.71 -36.39
CA ASP A 41 11.83 -5.31 -36.00
C ASP A 41 11.60 -6.26 -34.82
N ASN A 42 11.70 -7.56 -35.09
CA ASN A 42 11.37 -8.66 -34.19
C ASN A 42 12.49 -8.90 -33.16
N ARG A 43 13.00 -7.83 -32.54
CA ARG A 43 13.98 -7.87 -31.46
C ARG A 43 13.21 -7.84 -30.15
N ILE A 44 13.21 -8.96 -29.43
CA ILE A 44 12.73 -9.05 -28.07
C ILE A 44 13.57 -8.07 -27.24
N ASN A 45 13.05 -6.87 -27.01
CA ASN A 45 13.72 -5.86 -26.22
C ASN A 45 13.65 -6.29 -24.76
N GLU A 46 14.80 -6.59 -24.15
CA GLU A 46 14.95 -6.86 -22.72
C GLU A 46 14.40 -5.71 -21.86
N ASP A 47 14.29 -4.50 -22.44
CA ASP A 47 13.69 -3.28 -21.89
C ASP A 47 12.14 -3.33 -21.76
N SER A 48 11.47 -4.37 -22.25
CA SER A 48 10.02 -4.52 -22.14
C SER A 48 9.53 -5.03 -20.78
N ARG A 49 10.44 -5.26 -19.83
CA ARG A 49 10.12 -5.66 -18.44
C ARG A 49 10.55 -4.58 -17.48
N SER A 50 9.60 -4.07 -16.69
CA SER A 50 9.88 -3.09 -15.63
C SER A 50 9.68 -3.75 -14.28
N GLN A 51 10.68 -3.60 -13.40
CA GLN A 51 10.63 -4.09 -12.03
C GLN A 51 10.92 -2.95 -11.06
N PHE A 52 10.07 -2.79 -10.05
CA PHE A 52 10.32 -1.88 -8.94
C PHE A 52 9.72 -2.41 -7.65
N ARG A 53 10.22 -1.89 -6.52
CA ARG A 53 9.83 -2.30 -5.17
C ARG A 53 9.29 -1.11 -4.39
N LEU A 54 8.14 -1.31 -3.76
CA LEU A 54 7.64 -0.42 -2.71
C LEU A 54 7.92 -1.06 -1.34
N SER A 55 8.25 -0.22 -0.35
CA SER A 55 8.60 -0.65 1.00
C SER A 55 7.82 0.17 2.01
N TYR A 56 7.14 -0.50 2.95
CA TYR A 56 6.25 0.12 3.93
C TYR A 56 6.60 -0.34 5.34
N TYR A 57 6.57 0.60 6.29
CA TYR A 57 6.62 0.24 7.70
C TYR A 57 5.25 -0.30 8.15
N PRO A 58 5.17 -1.50 8.76
CA PRO A 58 3.91 -2.14 9.13
C PRO A 58 3.33 -1.54 10.42
N HIS A 59 2.78 -0.33 10.33
CA HIS A 59 2.07 0.30 11.44
C HIS A 59 0.90 -0.58 11.89
N ARG A 60 0.84 -0.90 13.19
CA ARG A 60 -0.32 -1.51 13.81
C ARG A 60 -1.33 -0.43 14.19
N LEU A 61 -2.62 -0.75 14.13
CA LEU A 61 -3.71 0.19 14.38
C LEU A 61 -3.54 0.97 15.70
N GLU A 62 -3.41 0.27 16.82
CA GLU A 62 -3.27 0.90 18.15
C GLU A 62 -2.01 1.77 18.25
N VAL A 63 -0.87 1.30 17.72
CA VAL A 63 0.39 2.07 17.74
C VAL A 63 0.25 3.36 16.93
N PHE A 64 -0.36 3.30 15.75
CA PHE A 64 -0.53 4.48 14.91
C PHE A 64 -1.57 5.45 15.48
N LYS A 65 -2.63 4.92 16.09
CA LYS A 65 -3.61 5.70 16.86
C LYS A 65 -2.94 6.49 17.99
N ASP A 66 -2.10 5.85 18.80
CA ASP A 66 -1.37 6.51 19.89
C ASP A 66 -0.44 7.61 19.35
N MET A 67 0.32 7.32 18.29
CA MET A 67 1.19 8.30 17.64
C MET A 67 0.42 9.55 17.18
N LEU A 68 -0.78 9.37 16.62
CA LEU A 68 -1.63 10.48 16.18
C LEU A 68 -2.17 11.25 17.40
N GLN A 69 -2.63 10.57 18.44
CA GLN A 69 -3.13 11.21 19.65
C GLN A 69 -2.05 12.07 20.34
N ASP A 70 -0.81 11.58 20.41
CA ASP A 70 0.33 12.32 20.94
C ASP A 70 0.68 13.55 20.09
N THR A 71 0.52 13.43 18.77
CA THR A 71 0.84 14.52 17.83
C THR A 71 -0.20 15.64 17.84
N PHE A 72 -1.50 15.29 17.89
CA PHE A 72 -2.60 16.26 17.85
C PHE A 72 -3.02 16.77 19.24
N GLY A 73 -2.61 16.06 20.30
CA GLY A 73 -2.86 16.38 21.69
C GLY A 73 -4.20 15.84 22.20
N PRO A 74 -4.36 15.69 23.53
CA PRO A 74 -5.48 14.94 24.16
C PRO A 74 -6.86 15.57 23.97
N ARG A 75 -6.94 16.79 23.43
CA ARG A 75 -8.21 17.48 23.16
C ARG A 75 -8.73 17.29 21.73
N SER A 76 -7.97 16.63 20.86
CA SER A 76 -8.43 16.34 19.50
C SER A 76 -9.51 15.26 19.49
N THR A 77 -10.49 15.38 18.61
CA THR A 77 -11.40 14.27 18.30
C THR A 77 -10.70 13.30 17.36
N HIS A 78 -10.85 12.00 17.59
CA HIS A 78 -10.29 10.96 16.74
C HIS A 78 -11.35 9.89 16.42
N THR A 79 -11.68 9.75 15.13
CA THR A 79 -12.57 8.71 14.61
C THR A 79 -11.82 7.84 13.61
N ILE A 80 -12.06 6.52 13.64
CA ILE A 80 -11.44 5.55 12.74
C ILE A 80 -12.53 4.87 11.92
N TYR A 81 -12.29 4.72 10.62
CA TYR A 81 -13.14 3.97 9.70
C TYR A 81 -12.35 2.81 9.07
N GLY A 82 -13.03 1.70 8.79
CA GLY A 82 -12.52 0.61 7.97
C GLY A 82 -13.13 0.70 6.58
N ASP A 83 -12.31 0.79 5.52
CA ASP A 83 -12.77 0.89 4.11
C ASP A 83 -13.98 1.84 3.90
N PHE A 84 -13.91 3.04 4.49
CA PHE A 84 -14.96 4.08 4.45
C PHE A 84 -16.26 3.76 5.19
N LYS A 85 -16.31 2.73 6.03
CA LYS A 85 -17.44 2.40 6.92
C LYS A 85 -17.05 2.47 8.40
N PRO A 86 -18.03 2.58 9.32
CA PRO A 86 -17.75 2.45 10.75
C PRO A 86 -16.92 1.21 11.04
N LEU A 87 -15.95 1.33 11.94
CA LEU A 87 -14.95 0.29 12.17
C LEU A 87 -15.57 -1.04 12.62
N GLU A 88 -16.73 -0.98 13.28
CA GLU A 88 -17.44 -2.14 13.78
C GLU A 88 -18.21 -2.92 12.68
N GLU A 89 -18.36 -2.35 11.48
CA GLU A 89 -19.10 -2.97 10.38
C GLU A 89 -18.23 -3.85 9.48
N ILE A 90 -16.90 -3.78 9.60
CA ILE A 90 -15.96 -4.55 8.77
C ILE A 90 -14.93 -5.21 9.68
N GLU A 91 -14.91 -6.55 9.67
CA GLU A 91 -13.99 -7.34 10.52
C GLU A 91 -12.53 -7.20 10.10
N ASP A 92 -12.24 -7.28 8.79
CA ASP A 92 -10.89 -7.24 8.22
C ASP A 92 -10.80 -6.18 7.11
N PRO A 93 -10.76 -4.87 7.46
CA PRO A 93 -10.68 -3.81 6.46
C PRO A 93 -9.30 -3.80 5.77
N ALA A 94 -9.28 -3.49 4.48
CA ALA A 94 -8.05 -3.32 3.72
C ALA A 94 -7.30 -2.03 4.12
N PHE A 95 -8.04 -0.99 4.52
CA PHE A 95 -7.51 0.29 4.97
C PHE A 95 -8.18 0.76 6.26
N TYR A 96 -7.36 1.29 7.17
CA TYR A 96 -7.81 2.05 8.33
C TYR A 96 -7.65 3.53 8.05
N ILE A 97 -8.75 4.27 8.10
CA ILE A 97 -8.80 5.70 7.79
C ILE A 97 -8.95 6.46 9.10
N HIS A 98 -7.93 7.22 9.49
CA HIS A 98 -7.92 8.04 10.69
C HIS A 98 -8.40 9.46 10.35
N VAL A 99 -9.51 9.90 10.96
CA VAL A 99 -10.02 11.26 10.87
C VAL A 99 -9.74 11.98 12.17
N MET A 100 -8.87 12.99 12.12
CA MET A 100 -8.46 13.80 13.27
C MET A 100 -9.06 15.20 13.18
N GLU A 101 -9.74 15.64 14.23
CA GLU A 101 -10.17 17.03 14.38
C GLU A 101 -9.31 17.72 15.43
N LYS A 102 -8.52 18.70 15.01
CA LYS A 102 -7.64 19.44 15.92
C LYS A 102 -8.48 20.39 16.79
N TYR A 103 -8.26 20.34 18.11
CA TYR A 103 -8.86 21.32 19.02
C TYR A 103 -8.42 22.75 18.67
N GLN A 104 -9.39 23.63 18.42
CA GLN A 104 -9.16 25.08 18.29
C GLN A 104 -9.57 25.77 19.60
N SER A 105 -8.64 26.53 20.16
CA SER A 105 -8.82 27.37 21.35
C SER A 105 -9.34 28.76 20.99
#